data_AF-A0A522Y7Z5-F1
#
_entry.id   AF-A0A522Y7Z5-F1
#
_cell.length_a   1.000
_cell.length_b   1.000
_cell.length_c   1.000
_cell.angle_alpha   90.00
_cell.angle_beta   90.00
_cell.angle_gamma   90.00
#
_symmetry.space_group_name_H-M   'P 1'
#
loop_
_entity.id
_entity.type
_entity.pdbx_description
1 polymer ?
#
loop_
_entity_poly.entity_id
_entity_poly.type
_entity_poly.pdbx_seq_one_letter_code
_entity_poly.pdbx_strand_id
1 'polypeptide(L)' 'MNRRPIDPSQDPRARQLLRTLIGRYIRSGEPVGSQTLVRHAGLDVSAATVRNILADLEDAGLLSAPH' A
#
# COMPACT_ATOMS: atom_id res chain seq x y z
N MET A 1 -20.65 16.14 2.33
CA MET A 1 -20.55 14.65 2.29
C MET A 1 -19.27 14.24 2.98
N ASN A 2 -19.32 13.91 4.28
CA ASN A 2 -18.17 13.40 5.01
C ASN A 2 -17.89 11.96 4.55
N ARG A 3 -16.94 11.77 3.64
CA ARG A 3 -16.34 10.45 3.44
C ARG A 3 -15.60 10.14 4.75
N ARG A 4 -16.19 9.31 5.61
CA ARG A 4 -15.41 8.65 6.67
C ARG A 4 -14.24 7.96 5.94
N PRO A 5 -12.98 8.26 6.28
CA PRO A 5 -11.87 7.54 5.69
C PRO A 5 -12.10 6.07 6.03
N ILE A 6 -12.30 5.26 5.00
CA ILE A 6 -12.31 3.81 5.15
C ILE A 6 -10.90 3.52 5.63
N ASP A 7 -10.74 3.16 6.90
CA ASP A 7 -9.43 2.83 7.43
C ASP A 7 -8.87 1.69 6.56
N PRO A 8 -7.84 1.96 5.74
CA PRO A 8 -7.30 0.97 4.84
C PRO A 8 -6.71 -0.22 5.61
N SER A 9 -6.41 -0.08 6.91
CA SER A 9 -6.02 -1.21 7.75
C SER A 9 -7.12 -2.27 7.89
N GLN A 10 -8.38 -1.94 7.58
CA GLN A 10 -9.50 -2.88 7.60
C GLN A 10 -9.64 -3.66 6.28
N ASP A 11 -9.13 -3.16 5.15
CA ASP A 11 -9.15 -3.90 3.88
C ASP A 11 -8.06 -5.00 3.89
N PRO A 12 -8.42 -6.29 3.70
CA PRO A 12 -7.46 -7.38 3.62
C PRO A 12 -6.37 -7.16 2.55
N ARG A 13 -6.74 -6.55 1.41
CA ARG A 13 -5.82 -6.26 0.30
C ARG A 13 -4.82 -5.18 0.68
N ALA A 14 -5.28 -4.12 1.33
CA ALA A 14 -4.42 -3.05 1.81
C ALA A 14 -3.46 -3.56 2.90
N ARG A 15 -3.94 -4.40 3.81
CA ARG A 15 -3.08 -5.09 4.79
C ARG A 15 -2.01 -5.94 4.13
N GLN A 16 -2.36 -6.68 3.07
CA GLN A 16 -1.42 -7.52 2.33
C GLN A 16 -0.39 -6.69 1.57
N LEU A 17 -0.82 -5.58 0.94
CA LEU A 17 0.08 -4.60 0.32
C LEU A 17 1.05 -4.02 1.34
N LEU A 18 0.54 -3.53 2.47
CA LEU A 18 1.34 -2.93 3.54
C LEU A 18 2.36 -3.94 4.11
N ARG A 19 1.93 -5.18 4.39
CA ARG A 19 2.84 -6.26 4.84
C ARG A 19 3.93 -6.56 3.81
N THR A 20 3.57 -6.60 2.52
CA THR A 20 4.52 -6.85 1.43
C THR A 20 5.52 -5.69 1.31
N LEU A 21 5.05 -4.45 1.46
CA LEU A 21 5.86 -3.24 1.43
C LEU A 21 6.88 -3.26 2.57
N ILE A 22 6.41 -3.43 3.81
CA ILE A 22 7.25 -3.50 5.01
C ILE A 22 8.27 -4.64 4.88
N GLY A 23 7.83 -5.84 4.51
CA GLY A 23 8.70 -7.00 4.39
C GLY A 23 9.73 -6.91 3.25
N ARG A 24 9.53 -6.01 2.29
CA ARG A 24 10.54 -5.68 1.28
C ARG A 24 11.46 -4.58 1.76
N TYR A 25 10.91 -3.50 2.32
CA TYR A 25 11.68 -2.41 2.86
C TYR A 25 12.68 -2.87 3.92
N ILE A 26 12.28 -3.76 4.84
CA ILE A 26 13.19 -4.39 5.83
C ILE A 26 14.32 -5.19 5.17
N ARG A 27 14.05 -5.79 4.00
CA ARG A 27 14.97 -6.73 3.35
C ARG A 27 15.95 -6.04 2.41
N SER A 28 15.50 -5.01 1.69
CA SER A 28 16.32 -4.25 0.75
C SER A 28 16.84 -2.93 1.30
N GLY A 29 16.19 -2.34 2.31
CA GLY A 29 16.45 -0.96 2.76
C GLY A 29 15.98 0.13 1.79
N GLU A 30 15.62 -0.27 0.57
CA GLU A 30 15.23 0.60 -0.53
C GLU A 30 13.71 0.85 -0.59
N PRO A 31 13.27 2.05 -1.02
CA PRO A 31 11.86 2.34 -1.26
C PRO A 31 11.25 1.40 -2.31
N VAL A 32 10.03 0.93 -2.04
CA VAL A 32 9.36 -0.09 -2.85
C VAL A 32 8.31 0.56 -3.74
N GLY A 33 8.55 0.54 -5.06
CA GLY A 33 7.60 1.06 -6.04
C GLY A 33 6.32 0.23 -6.17
N SER A 34 5.23 0.90 -6.57
CA SER A 34 3.90 0.30 -6.74
C SER A 34 3.87 -0.89 -7.73
N GLN A 35 4.68 -0.86 -8.80
CA GLN A 35 4.80 -1.96 -9.76
C GLN A 35 5.39 -3.24 -9.13
N THR A 36 6.40 -3.07 -8.28
CA THR A 36 7.02 -4.16 -7.53
C THR A 36 6.02 -4.73 -6.53
N LEU A 37 5.27 -3.86 -5.84
CA LEU A 37 4.21 -4.27 -4.93
C LEU A 37 3.12 -5.09 -5.62
N VAL A 38 2.64 -4.69 -6.80
CA VAL A 38 1.65 -5.47 -7.56
C VAL A 38 2.15 -6.89 -7.86
N ARG A 39 3.39 -7.00 -8.34
CA ARG A 39 4.00 -8.31 -8.70
C ARG A 39 4.21 -9.21 -7.49
N HIS A 40 4.49 -8.63 -6.32
CA HIS A 40 4.84 -9.40 -5.12
C HIS A 40 3.72 -9.58 -4.12
N ALA A 41 2.70 -8.73 -4.14
CA ALA A 41 1.53 -8.87 -3.29
C ALA A 41 0.64 -10.05 -3.74
N GLY A 42 0.77 -10.52 -4.99
CA GLY A 42 -0.04 -11.63 -5.51
C GLY A 42 -1.54 -11.32 -5.51
N LEU A 43 -1.88 -10.03 -5.58
CA LEU A 43 -3.27 -9.56 -5.58
C LEU A 43 -3.73 -9.39 -7.02
N ASP A 44 -4.94 -9.87 -7.31
CA ASP A 44 -5.58 -9.70 -8.62
C ASP A 44 -6.25 -8.31 -8.69
N VAL A 45 -5.42 -7.26 -8.67
CA VAL A 45 -5.85 -5.86 -8.65
C VAL A 45 -5.05 -5.04 -9.65
N SER A 46 -5.71 -4.05 -10.24
CA SER A 46 -5.08 -3.15 -11.20
C SER A 46 -4.03 -2.25 -10.54
N ALA A 47 -3.08 -1.75 -11.33
CA ALA A 47 -2.09 -0.78 -10.86
C ALA A 47 -2.74 0.51 -10.32
N ALA A 48 -3.88 0.91 -10.88
CA ALA A 48 -4.65 2.07 -10.39
C ALA A 48 -5.20 1.83 -8.99
N THR A 49 -5.75 0.62 -8.74
CA THR A 49 -6.26 0.22 -7.42
C THR A 49 -5.15 0.23 -6.37
N VAL A 50 -3.96 -0.28 -6.70
CA VAL A 50 -2.82 -0.27 -5.77
C VAL A 50 -2.39 1.15 -5.43
N ARG A 51 -2.33 2.06 -6.41
CA ARG A 51 -1.99 3.47 -6.17
C ARG A 51 -3.00 4.14 -5.24
N ASN A 52 -4.30 3.90 -5.44
CA ASN A 52 -5.33 4.43 -4.56
C ASN A 52 -5.18 3.91 -3.13
N ILE A 53 -4.96 2.60 -2.96
CA ILE A 53 -4.73 2.00 -1.64
C ILE A 53 -3.48 2.56 -0.97
N LEU A 54 -2.39 2.78 -1.72
CA LEU A 54 -1.17 3.38 -1.17
C LEU A 54 -1.40 4.84 -0.75
N ALA A 55 -2.16 5.61 -1.53
CA ALA A 55 -2.57 6.97 -1.16
C ALA A 55 -3.44 6.98 0.11
N ASP A 56 -4.43 6.08 0.20
CA ASP A 56 -5.28 5.94 1.39
C ASP A 56 -4.45 5.58 2.63
N LEU A 57 -3.45 4.69 2.48
CA LEU A 57 -2.53 4.31 3.56
C LEU A 57 -1.60 5.47 3.98
N GLU A 58 -1.21 6.34 3.05
CA GLU A 58 -0.42 7.54 3.31
C GLU A 58 -1.25 8.61 4.03
N ASP A 59 -2.47 8.86 3.57
CA ASP A 59 -3.45 9.75 4.22
C ASP A 59 -3.79 9.26 5.64
N ALA A 60 -3.81 7.94 5.85
CA ALA A 60 -3.97 7.33 7.17
C ALA A 60 -2.73 7.42 8.08
N GLY A 61 -1.60 7.94 7.57
CA GLY A 61 -0.33 8.05 8.29
C GLY A 61 0.39 6.73 8.54
N LEU A 62 0.02 5.66 7.82
CA LEU A 62 0.60 4.31 7.98
C LEU A 62 1.85 4.10 7.11
N LEU A 63 2.03 4.91 6.07
CA LEU A 63 3.22 4.94 5.22
C LEU A 63 3.55 6.36 4.79
N SER A 64 4.79 6.58 4.35
CA SER A 64 5.22 7.84 3.74
C SER A 64 6.19 7.53 2.61
N ALA A 65 5.95 8.11 1.43
CA ALA A 65 6.84 7.97 0.29
C ALA A 65 7.90 9.10 0.30
N PRO A 66 9.21 8.78 0.25
CA PRO A 66 10.22 9.80 0.02
C PRO A 66 9.98 10.45 -1.36
N HIS A 67 10.00 11.78 -1.39
CA HIS A 67 9.82 12.60 -2.59
C HIS A 67 11.05 12.57 -3.51
#